data_AF-A0A7C4YY09-F1
#
_entry.id   AF-A0A7C4YY09-F1
#
_cell.length_a   1.000
_cell.length_b   1.000
_cell.length_c   1.000
_cell.angle_alpha   90.00
_cell.angle_beta   90.00
_cell.angle_gamma   90.00
#
_symmetry.space_group_name_H-M   'P 1'
#
loop_
_entity.id
_entity.type
_entity.pdbx_description
1 polymer ?
#
loop_
_entity_poly.entity_id
_entity_poly.type
_entity_poly.pdbx_seq_one_letter_code
_entity_poly.pdbx_strand_id
1 'polypeptide(L)'
;MLSSQLRIGFNNSISGGLVNAVVEAETLSTNCLQMFLHSPRVWEFNGISTEEADVFRDNVKKRQIRPIVVHSSYLLSPLSENSEMVEKTKTLLEKELVSADLIRADYYVLHLRENKGYEFQKNIELLFNFFSMIAKPNHVKILLENLAIGVS
;
A
#
# COMPACT_ATOMS: atom_id res chain seq x y z
N MET A 1 3.09 -0.64 28.94
CA MET A 1 2.59 -1.35 27.76
C MET A 1 1.32 -0.67 27.29
N LEU A 2 1.19 -0.40 25.98
CA LEU A 2 -0.06 0.09 25.40
C LEU A 2 -1.18 -0.91 25.70
N SER A 3 -2.39 -0.42 26.02
CA SER A 3 -3.53 -1.31 26.32
C SER A 3 -3.83 -2.20 25.12
N SER A 4 -4.36 -3.41 25.37
CA SER A 4 -4.69 -4.40 24.34
C SER A 4 -5.78 -3.96 23.35
N GLN A 5 -6.35 -2.75 23.50
CA GLN A 5 -7.40 -2.22 22.63
C GLN A 5 -6.91 -1.20 21.59
N LEU A 6 -5.80 -0.48 21.84
CA LEU A 6 -5.37 0.60 20.94
C LEU A 6 -4.22 0.16 20.05
N ARG A 7 -4.37 0.34 18.72
CA ARG A 7 -3.31 0.13 17.74
C ARG A 7 -2.62 1.45 17.41
N ILE A 8 -1.32 1.53 17.68
CA ILE A 8 -0.49 2.71 17.42
C ILE A 8 0.77 2.25 16.70
N GLY A 9 1.11 2.97 15.64
CA GLY A 9 2.22 2.69 14.75
C GLY A 9 2.61 3.91 13.94
N PHE A 10 3.66 3.77 13.14
CA PHE A 10 4.16 4.80 12.24
C PHE A 10 4.31 4.23 10.83
N ASN A 11 4.66 5.12 9.88
CA ASN A 11 5.17 4.68 8.60
C ASN A 11 6.66 4.33 8.76
N ASN A 12 6.95 3.03 8.77
CA ASN A 12 8.26 2.48 9.05
C ASN A 12 9.08 2.28 7.77
N SER A 13 10.39 2.50 7.89
CA SER A 13 11.35 2.39 6.79
C SER A 13 11.67 0.94 6.48
N ILE A 14 11.69 0.62 5.19
CA ILE A 14 12.16 -0.67 4.65
C ILE A 14 13.60 -0.58 4.11
N SER A 15 14.31 0.52 4.41
CA SER A 15 15.70 0.70 3.94
C SER A 15 16.57 -0.45 4.46
N GLY A 16 17.26 -1.14 3.55
CA GLY A 16 18.05 -2.34 3.88
C GLY A 16 17.25 -3.65 3.95
N GLY A 17 15.95 -3.65 3.65
CA GLY A 17 15.11 -4.85 3.53
C GLY A 17 13.76 -4.72 4.22
N LEU A 18 12.77 -5.48 3.75
CA LEU A 18 11.38 -5.39 4.23
C LEU A 18 11.25 -5.64 5.76
N VAL A 19 12.06 -6.56 6.30
CA VAL A 19 12.04 -6.92 7.73
C VAL A 19 12.38 -5.74 8.64
N ASN A 20 13.11 -4.74 8.14
CA ASN A 20 13.54 -3.59 8.93
C ASN A 20 12.36 -2.74 9.39
N ALA A 21 11.26 -2.71 8.64
CA ALA A 21 10.04 -2.04 9.09
C ALA A 21 9.47 -2.65 10.38
N VAL A 22 9.59 -3.98 10.51
CA VAL A 22 9.15 -4.73 11.71
C VAL A 22 10.09 -4.48 12.88
N VAL A 23 11.40 -4.42 12.62
CA VAL A 23 12.43 -4.14 13.64
C VAL A 23 12.29 -2.71 14.16
N GLU A 24 12.02 -1.74 13.28
CA GLU A 24 11.82 -0.35 13.66
C GLU A 24 10.53 -0.20 14.50
N ALA A 25 9.43 -0.85 14.10
CA ALA A 25 8.21 -0.88 14.90
C ALA A 25 8.43 -1.44 16.32
N GLU A 26 9.19 -2.53 16.45
CA GLU A 26 9.58 -3.09 17.76
C GLU A 26 10.42 -2.08 18.57
N THR A 27 11.40 -1.44 17.94
CA THR A 27 12.27 -0.44 18.58
C THR A 27 11.46 0.74 19.11
N LEU A 28 10.43 1.16 18.37
CA LEU A 28 9.51 2.23 18.77
C LEU A 28 8.41 1.77 19.75
N SER A 29 8.41 0.49 20.14
CA SER A 29 7.39 -0.12 21.00
C SER A 29 5.96 0.06 20.48
N THR A 30 5.80 0.05 19.15
CA THR A 30 4.50 0.10 18.48
C THR A 30 3.93 -1.29 18.26
N ASN A 31 2.63 -1.37 18.04
CA ASN A 31 1.93 -2.65 17.88
C ASN A 31 1.23 -2.79 16.52
N CYS A 32 1.39 -1.82 15.63
CA CYS A 32 1.05 -1.88 14.21
C CYS A 32 2.09 -1.10 13.39
N LEU A 33 2.07 -1.26 12.07
CA LEU A 33 2.94 -0.50 11.17
C LEU A 33 2.23 -0.15 9.86
N GLN A 34 2.70 0.92 9.25
CA GLN A 34 2.52 1.22 7.83
C GLN A 34 3.89 1.17 7.16
N MET A 35 3.97 0.80 5.88
CA MET A 35 5.22 0.85 5.11
C MET A 35 4.95 0.93 3.62
N PHE A 36 5.97 1.32 2.84
CA PHE A 36 6.02 1.06 1.40
C PHE A 36 6.65 -0.31 1.13
N LEU A 37 6.43 -0.89 -0.05
CA LEU A 37 7.10 -2.14 -0.47
C LEU A 37 8.40 -1.90 -1.23
N HIS A 38 8.58 -0.69 -1.74
CA HIS A 38 9.77 -0.21 -2.43
C HIS A 38 9.86 1.31 -2.26
N SER A 39 10.87 1.96 -2.86
CA SER A 39 10.91 3.42 -2.89
C SER A 39 9.66 3.96 -3.60
N PRO A 40 8.82 4.80 -2.98
CA PRO A 40 7.54 5.25 -3.56
C PRO A 40 7.70 6.29 -4.67
N ARG A 41 8.92 6.46 -5.19
CA ARG A 41 9.30 7.44 -6.21
C ARG A 41 9.86 6.80 -7.47
N VAL A 42 9.91 5.47 -7.55
CA VAL A 42 10.43 4.72 -8.70
C VAL A 42 9.36 3.77 -9.26
N TRP A 43 9.39 3.57 -10.58
CA TRP A 43 8.48 2.65 -11.27
C TRP A 43 9.00 1.21 -11.25
N GLU A 44 10.32 1.06 -11.21
CA GLU A 44 10.98 -0.23 -11.17
C GLU A 44 10.77 -0.90 -9.82
N PHE A 45 9.90 -1.90 -9.80
CA PHE A 45 9.69 -2.80 -8.68
C PHE A 45 9.59 -4.24 -9.20
N ASN A 46 10.42 -5.12 -8.62
CA ASN A 46 10.50 -6.52 -9.02
C ASN A 46 9.58 -7.44 -8.20
N GLY A 47 8.83 -6.89 -7.24
CA GLY A 47 8.08 -7.68 -6.26
C GLY A 47 8.95 -8.13 -5.10
N ILE A 48 8.32 -8.83 -4.16
CA ILE A 48 8.95 -9.42 -2.97
C ILE A 48 9.07 -10.93 -3.20
N SER A 49 10.23 -11.51 -2.86
CA SER A 49 10.42 -12.97 -2.98
C SER A 49 9.64 -13.72 -1.90
N THR A 50 9.34 -14.99 -2.14
CA THR A 50 8.69 -15.84 -1.13
C THR A 50 9.52 -15.91 0.15
N GLU A 51 10.84 -16.04 0.04
CA GLU A 51 11.75 -16.13 1.17
C GLU A 51 11.76 -14.84 2.00
N GLU A 52 11.81 -13.67 1.34
CA GLU A 52 11.73 -12.38 2.03
C GLU A 52 10.38 -12.20 2.74
N ALA A 53 9.29 -12.59 2.08
CA ALA A 53 7.96 -12.54 2.66
C ALA A 53 7.81 -13.50 3.85
N ASP A 54 8.37 -14.71 3.79
CA ASP A 54 8.37 -15.69 4.88
C ASP A 54 9.08 -15.12 6.12
N VAL A 55 10.28 -14.56 5.93
CA VAL A 55 11.04 -13.89 7.00
C VAL A 55 10.23 -12.74 7.61
N PHE A 56 9.60 -11.90 6.77
CA PHE A 56 8.77 -10.80 7.26
C PHE A 56 7.60 -11.30 8.10
N ARG A 57 6.83 -12.27 7.61
CA ARG A 57 5.66 -12.82 8.31
C ARG A 57 6.03 -13.48 9.64
N ASP A 58 7.16 -14.17 9.70
CA ASP A 58 7.66 -14.76 10.94
C ASP A 58 8.03 -13.70 11.97
N ASN A 59 8.67 -12.60 11.54
CA ASN A 59 9.03 -11.50 12.44
C ASN A 59 7.80 -10.76 12.96
N VAL A 60 6.82 -10.51 12.10
CA VAL A 60 5.51 -9.93 12.47
C VAL A 60 4.82 -10.82 13.52
N LYS A 61 4.75 -12.13 13.29
CA LYS A 61 4.10 -13.09 14.20
C LYS A 61 4.78 -13.11 15.57
N LYS A 62 6.11 -13.16 15.60
CA LYS A 62 6.90 -13.16 16.85
C LYS A 62 6.65 -11.91 17.70
N ARG A 63 6.46 -10.77 17.06
CA ARG A 63 6.29 -9.46 17.71
C ARG A 63 4.84 -9.03 17.90
N GLN A 64 3.89 -9.82 17.38
CA GLN A 64 2.46 -9.53 17.44
C GLN A 64 2.08 -8.16 16.84
N ILE A 65 2.81 -7.72 15.80
CA ILE A 65 2.55 -6.44 15.13
C ILE A 65 1.38 -6.61 14.16
N ARG A 66 0.25 -5.95 14.43
CA ARG A 66 -0.90 -5.84 13.53
C ARG A 66 -1.74 -4.59 13.84
N PRO A 67 -2.41 -3.98 12.84
CA PRO A 67 -2.39 -4.37 11.43
C PRO A 67 -1.07 -4.05 10.73
N ILE A 68 -0.87 -4.69 9.58
CA ILE A 68 0.17 -4.35 8.61
C ILE A 68 -0.51 -3.57 7.48
N VAL A 69 -0.09 -2.33 7.30
CA VAL A 69 -0.62 -1.45 6.26
C VAL A 69 0.47 -1.24 5.22
N VAL A 70 0.18 -1.54 3.97
CA VAL A 70 1.02 -1.13 2.84
C VAL A 70 0.48 0.18 2.30
N HIS A 71 1.35 1.15 2.07
CA HIS A 71 0.99 2.37 1.36
C HIS A 71 1.47 2.29 -0.09
N SER A 72 0.63 2.71 -1.03
CA SER A 72 0.95 2.75 -2.45
C SER A 72 2.10 3.70 -2.77
N SER A 73 2.85 3.41 -3.84
CA SER A 73 3.72 4.40 -4.48
C SER A 73 2.97 5.71 -4.80
N TYR A 74 3.64 6.85 -4.67
CA TYR A 74 3.05 8.16 -5.00
C TYR A 74 2.94 8.40 -6.51
N LEU A 75 3.49 7.48 -7.31
CA LEU A 75 3.45 7.54 -8.77
C LEU A 75 2.12 7.08 -9.35
N LEU A 76 1.37 6.27 -8.60
CA LEU A 76 0.12 5.70 -9.08
C LEU A 76 -0.88 6.81 -9.43
N SER A 77 -1.40 6.77 -10.65
CA SER A 77 -2.33 7.75 -11.18
C SER A 77 -3.54 7.05 -11.82
N PRO A 78 -4.39 6.38 -11.03
CA PRO A 78 -5.49 5.56 -11.54
C PRO A 78 -6.58 6.37 -12.26
N LEU A 79 -6.62 7.69 -12.05
CA LEU A 79 -7.57 8.61 -12.69
C LEU A 79 -6.96 9.34 -13.91
N SER A 80 -5.84 8.86 -14.44
CA SER A 80 -5.22 9.43 -15.64
C SER A 80 -6.00 9.08 -16.90
N GLU A 81 -6.11 10.02 -17.84
CA GLU A 81 -6.57 9.74 -19.22
C GLU A 81 -5.43 9.38 -20.17
N ASN A 82 -4.17 9.62 -19.77
CA ASN A 82 -3.01 9.19 -20.53
C ASN A 82 -2.89 7.66 -20.40
N SER A 83 -3.03 6.95 -21.52
CA SER A 83 -3.02 5.49 -21.57
C SER A 83 -1.70 4.86 -21.13
N GLU A 84 -0.56 5.50 -21.42
CA GLU A 84 0.75 5.04 -20.94
C GLU A 84 0.84 5.10 -19.41
N MET A 85 0.34 6.18 -18.81
CA MET A 85 0.30 6.35 -17.36
C MET A 85 -0.67 5.36 -16.70
N VAL A 86 -1.81 5.08 -17.33
CA VAL A 86 -2.76 4.06 -16.87
C VAL A 86 -2.09 2.69 -16.86
N GLU A 87 -1.39 2.31 -17.92
CA GLU A 87 -0.72 1.01 -18.02
C GLU A 87 0.43 0.88 -17.01
N LYS A 88 1.23 1.94 -16.84
CA LYS A 88 2.29 2.00 -15.81
C LYS A 88 1.71 1.87 -14.40
N THR A 89 0.62 2.59 -14.12
CA THR A 89 -0.09 2.53 -12.83
C THR A 89 -0.62 1.13 -12.58
N LYS A 90 -1.29 0.53 -13.57
CA LYS A 90 -1.85 -0.83 -13.48
C LYS A 90 -0.75 -1.85 -13.17
N THR A 91 0.33 -1.84 -13.97
CA THR A 91 1.45 -2.77 -13.82
C THR A 91 2.09 -2.67 -12.44
N LEU A 92 2.34 -1.46 -11.95
CA LEU A 92 2.96 -1.26 -10.64
C LEU A 92 2.01 -1.66 -9.51
N LEU A 93 0.74 -1.23 -9.57
CA LEU A 93 -0.27 -1.56 -8.57
C LEU A 93 -0.48 -3.08 -8.47
N GLU A 94 -0.58 -3.80 -9.58
CA GLU A 94 -0.74 -5.26 -9.56
C GLU A 94 0.44 -5.95 -8.86
N LYS A 95 1.68 -5.49 -9.10
CA LYS A 95 2.86 -6.01 -8.40
C LYS A 95 2.86 -5.69 -6.91
N GLU A 96 2.47 -4.48 -6.53
CA GLU A 96 2.35 -4.08 -5.13
C GLU A 96 1.25 -4.88 -4.42
N LEU A 97 0.09 -5.11 -5.04
CA LEU A 97 -1.00 -5.92 -4.49
C LEU A 97 -0.61 -7.39 -4.31
N VAL A 98 0.03 -8.00 -5.31
CA VAL A 98 0.55 -9.38 -5.19
C VAL A 98 1.56 -9.49 -4.05
N SER A 99 2.45 -8.51 -3.94
CA SER A 99 3.46 -8.49 -2.87
C SER A 99 2.83 -8.26 -1.49
N ALA A 100 1.83 -7.37 -1.40
CA ALA A 100 1.05 -7.14 -0.18
C ALA A 100 0.30 -8.39 0.28
N ASP A 101 -0.30 -9.14 -0.66
CA ASP A 101 -0.92 -10.44 -0.39
C ASP A 101 0.11 -11.46 0.13
N LEU A 102 1.29 -11.51 -0.49
CA LEU A 102 2.35 -12.46 -0.14
C LEU A 102 2.87 -12.25 1.29
N ILE A 103 2.96 -11.00 1.73
CA ILE A 103 3.36 -10.65 3.10
C ILE A 103 2.18 -10.68 4.10
N ARG A 104 0.96 -11.01 3.63
CA ARG A 104 -0.28 -11.02 4.41
C ARG A 104 -0.60 -9.67 5.05
N ALA A 105 -0.39 -8.59 4.30
CA ALA A 105 -0.82 -7.26 4.70
C ALA A 105 -2.35 -7.23 4.89
N ASP A 106 -2.81 -6.52 5.92
CA ASP A 106 -4.25 -6.35 6.18
C ASP A 106 -4.86 -5.37 5.18
N TYR A 107 -4.13 -4.29 4.91
CA TYR A 107 -4.61 -3.15 4.15
C TYR A 107 -3.57 -2.66 3.15
N TYR A 108 -4.05 -2.18 2.01
CA TYR A 108 -3.28 -1.47 1.00
C TYR A 108 -3.92 -0.10 0.79
N VAL A 109 -3.24 0.95 1.24
CA VAL A 109 -3.69 2.34 1.14
C VAL A 109 -3.33 2.89 -0.24
N LEU A 110 -4.32 3.41 -0.94
CA LEU A 110 -4.19 4.04 -2.24
C LEU A 110 -4.64 5.50 -2.17
N HIS A 111 -3.78 6.40 -2.65
CA HIS A 111 -4.11 7.80 -2.83
C HIS A 111 -4.88 8.01 -4.14
N LEU A 112 -6.07 8.59 -4.06
CA LEU A 112 -6.83 9.01 -5.23
C LEU A 112 -6.72 10.52 -5.42
N ARG A 113 -5.72 10.94 -6.20
CA ARG A 113 -5.64 12.34 -6.65
C ARG A 113 -6.63 12.56 -7.78
N GLU A 114 -7.74 13.23 -7.45
CA GLU A 114 -8.70 13.73 -8.43
C GLU A 114 -8.03 14.64 -9.45
N ASN A 115 -8.56 14.61 -10.67
CA ASN A 115 -8.30 15.64 -11.65
C ASN A 115 -9.30 16.78 -11.42
N LYS A 116 -8.82 17.90 -10.88
CA LYS A 116 -9.63 19.09 -10.58
C LYS A 116 -10.25 19.76 -11.81
N GLY A 117 -9.76 19.45 -13.00
CA GLY A 117 -10.37 19.90 -14.25
C GLY A 117 -11.61 19.09 -14.64
N TYR A 118 -11.91 18.00 -13.93
CA TYR A 118 -13.04 17.12 -14.23
C TYR A 118 -14.12 17.23 -13.18
N GLU A 119 -15.37 17.08 -13.63
CA GLU A 119 -16.50 16.91 -12.74
C GLU A 119 -16.35 15.60 -11.94
N PHE A 120 -16.98 15.57 -10.76
CA PHE A 120 -16.97 14.40 -9.87
C PHE A 120 -17.32 13.10 -10.61
N GLN A 121 -18.38 13.12 -11.43
CA GLN A 121 -18.84 11.94 -12.15
C GLN A 121 -17.78 11.34 -13.08
N LYS A 122 -16.99 12.19 -13.75
CA LYS A 122 -15.90 11.75 -14.62
C LYS A 122 -14.76 11.12 -13.81
N ASN A 123 -14.40 11.68 -12.65
CA ASN A 123 -13.41 11.05 -11.76
C ASN A 123 -13.89 9.67 -11.28
N ILE A 124 -15.17 9.53 -10.95
CA ILE A 124 -15.77 8.24 -10.56
C ILE A 124 -15.76 7.23 -11.71
N GLU A 125 -16.09 7.65 -12.93
CA GLU A 125 -16.03 6.79 -14.11
C GLU A 125 -14.61 6.26 -14.36
N LEU A 126 -13.61 7.13 -14.34
CA LEU A 126 -12.21 6.76 -14.48
C LEU A 126 -11.77 5.76 -13.40
N LEU A 127 -12.21 5.97 -12.16
CA LEU A 127 -11.95 5.06 -11.05
C LEU A 127 -12.52 3.66 -11.33
N PHE A 128 -13.80 3.56 -11.70
CA PHE A 128 -14.43 2.27 -11.97
C PHE A 128 -13.80 1.57 -13.18
N ASN A 129 -13.49 2.31 -14.24
CA ASN A 129 -12.81 1.78 -15.41
C ASN A 129 -11.44 1.21 -15.03
N PHE A 130 -10.65 1.94 -14.25
CA PHE A 130 -9.35 1.48 -13.78
C PHE A 130 -9.44 0.25 -12.87
N PHE A 131 -10.38 0.23 -11.92
CA PHE A 131 -10.54 -0.93 -11.04
C PHE A 131 -11.15 -2.15 -11.74
N SER A 132 -11.84 -1.98 -12.87
CA SER A 132 -12.36 -3.08 -13.68
C SER A 132 -11.27 -3.86 -14.43
N MET A 133 -10.10 -3.22 -14.65
CA MET A 133 -8.98 -3.80 -15.40
C MET A 133 -7.89 -4.42 -14.52
N ILE A 134 -7.96 -4.28 -13.18
CA ILE A 134 -6.99 -4.88 -12.28
C ILE A 134 -7.50 -6.19 -11.68
N ALA A 135 -6.59 -7.14 -11.43
CA ALA A 135 -6.95 -8.35 -10.72
C ALA A 135 -7.35 -8.06 -9.26
N LYS A 136 -8.39 -8.75 -8.78
CA LYS A 136 -8.81 -8.67 -7.38
C LYS A 136 -7.74 -9.29 -6.46
N PRO A 137 -7.25 -8.59 -5.43
CA PRO A 137 -6.36 -9.19 -4.43
C PRO A 137 -7.06 -10.30 -3.63
N ASN A 138 -6.30 -11.26 -3.13
CA ASN A 138 -6.82 -12.42 -2.41
C ASN A 138 -7.11 -12.11 -0.94
N HIS A 139 -6.21 -11.38 -0.28
CA HIS A 139 -6.27 -11.14 1.16
C HIS A 139 -6.34 -9.65 1.48
N VAL A 140 -5.49 -8.84 0.85
CA VAL A 140 -5.35 -7.43 1.20
C VAL A 140 -6.59 -6.64 0.79
N LYS A 141 -7.04 -5.74 1.67
CA LYS A 141 -8.15 -4.81 1.39
C LYS A 141 -7.59 -3.47 0.94
N ILE A 142 -8.07 -2.99 -0.20
CA ILE A 142 -7.70 -1.66 -0.69
C ILE A 142 -8.48 -0.60 0.10
N LEU A 143 -7.76 0.35 0.68
CA LEU A 143 -8.30 1.51 1.37
C LEU A 143 -8.04 2.74 0.50
N LEU A 144 -9.09 3.51 0.21
CA LEU A 144 -8.97 4.78 -0.49
C LEU A 144 -8.74 5.87 0.56
N GLU A 145 -7.56 6.49 0.54
CA GLU A 145 -7.25 7.57 1.46
C GLU A 145 -7.90 8.88 1.00
N ASN A 146 -8.53 9.58 1.95
CA ASN A 146 -9.04 10.92 1.72
C ASN A 146 -7.87 11.90 1.60
N LEU A 147 -7.92 12.79 0.61
CA LEU A 147 -6.89 13.80 0.45
C LEU A 147 -7.19 15.03 1.31
N ALA A 148 -6.14 15.76 1.70
CA ALA A 148 -6.20 17.01 2.49
C ALA A 148 -7.01 18.14 1.82
N ILE A 149 -7.43 17.93 0.58
CA ILE A 149 -8.39 18.76 -0.14
C ILE A 149 -9.61 17.83 -0.28
N GLY A 150 -10.63 18.04 0.56
CA GLY A 150 -11.79 17.17 0.60
C GLY A 150 -12.38 16.97 -0.79
N VAL A 151 -12.91 15.77 -1.03
CA VAL A 151 -13.77 15.48 -2.19
C VAL A 151 -14.93 16.47 -2.12
N SER A 152 -14.91 17.48 -2.98
CA SER A 152 -15.95 18.53 -3.06
C SER A 152 -16.96 18.20 -4.14
#